data_AF-A0A7L3WN87-F1
#
_entry.id   AF-A0A7L3WN87-F1
#
_cell.length_a   1.000
_cell.length_b   1.000
_cell.length_c   1.000
_cell.angle_alpha   90.00
_cell.angle_beta   90.00
_cell.angle_gamma   90.00
#
_symmetry.space_group_name_H-M   'P 1'
#
loop_
_entity.id
_entity.type
_entity.pdbx_description
1 polymer ?
#
loop_
_entity_poly.entity_id
_entity_poly.type
_entity_poly.pdbx_seq_one_letter_code
_entity_poly.pdbx_strand_id
1 'polypeptide(L)'
;MSSGPSSPPQTLTKPAFSEEAAIELVDRVFGLKVAWIRPLPSYDDQNFHVCVSGNKGVAEEYVLKITNSEDSQEPDLIDVQTQAMMFLSAEGFPSATPYLTKDGNLMSLESGDTGPGNKKYLVRLLTYLPGTPVAKIAATTQIFFEIGKLAARLDKALAERFHHPSVKSLHRGQFIWNLANVPLLDQYIYALGQNKYREVVEQVIEQFKEKVIPKLSSFRACINHGDLNDHNILVDTSSASPAGPQYRLSGILDFSDMSYGYYVFEVAIAIMYMMIESPDPLQVGGHVLAGFESVLPLTREERAALFLLVSGRFSQSLVLAAHTALLYPENKAYLTITARTGWRHLTAMFEVGQDTVEKTWFETADAYAPRAPA
;
A
#
# COMPACT_ATOMS: atom_id res chain seq x y z
N MET A 1 -35.76 -19.73 -17.39
CA MET A 1 -35.16 -18.40 -17.60
C MET A 1 -34.74 -17.89 -16.23
N SER A 2 -33.47 -18.10 -15.87
CA SER A 2 -32.95 -17.73 -14.55
C SER A 2 -32.39 -16.32 -14.65
N SER A 3 -33.08 -15.37 -14.03
CA SER A 3 -32.58 -14.01 -13.80
C SER A 3 -31.46 -14.10 -12.76
N GLY A 4 -30.21 -13.98 -13.22
CA GLY A 4 -29.05 -13.81 -12.35
C GLY A 4 -29.22 -12.56 -11.48
N PRO A 5 -28.57 -12.49 -10.30
CA PRO A 5 -28.65 -11.33 -9.44
C PRO A 5 -28.04 -10.13 -10.17
N SER A 6 -28.89 -9.16 -10.54
CA SER A 6 -28.45 -7.86 -11.03
C SER A 6 -27.68 -7.19 -9.90
N SER A 7 -26.35 -7.15 -10.02
CA SER A 7 -25.52 -6.32 -9.16
C SER A 7 -25.99 -4.86 -9.33
N PRO A 8 -26.22 -4.11 -8.24
CA PRO A 8 -26.57 -2.71 -8.38
C PRO A 8 -25.46 -1.98 -9.14
N PRO A 9 -25.78 -0.96 -9.96
CA PRO A 9 -24.75 -0.15 -10.61
C PRO A 9 -23.90 0.49 -9.51
N GLN A 10 -22.64 0.04 -9.38
CA GLN A 10 -21.70 0.65 -8.45
C GLN A 10 -21.48 2.09 -8.89
N THR A 11 -21.88 3.03 -8.04
CA THR A 11 -21.67 4.45 -8.29
C THR A 11 -20.18 4.74 -8.31
N LEU A 12 -19.65 5.37 -9.36
CA LEU A 12 -18.24 5.82 -9.39
C LEU A 12 -17.92 6.62 -8.12
N THR A 13 -17.13 6.03 -7.22
CA THR A 13 -16.69 6.64 -5.95
C THR A 13 -15.49 7.54 -6.17
N LYS A 14 -14.67 7.22 -7.17
CA LYS A 14 -13.49 7.99 -7.57
C LYS A 14 -13.86 9.42 -8.02
N PRO A 15 -13.16 10.46 -7.54
CA PRO A 15 -13.38 11.82 -8.00
C PRO A 15 -12.91 12.01 -9.45
N ALA A 16 -13.51 12.99 -10.15
CA ALA A 16 -13.22 13.31 -11.55
C ALA A 16 -13.04 14.83 -11.77
N PHE A 17 -12.33 15.50 -10.87
CA PHE A 17 -12.01 16.92 -11.00
C PHE A 17 -11.09 17.14 -12.21
N SER A 18 -11.33 18.21 -12.98
CA SER A 18 -10.38 18.65 -14.01
C SER A 18 -9.16 19.32 -13.38
N GLU A 19 -8.11 19.56 -14.16
CA GLU A 19 -6.94 20.31 -13.70
C GLU A 19 -7.31 21.74 -13.30
N GLU A 20 -8.24 22.38 -14.04
CA GLU A 20 -8.74 23.73 -13.72
C GLU A 20 -9.49 23.75 -12.40
N ALA A 21 -10.40 22.79 -12.18
CA ALA A 21 -11.13 22.68 -10.92
C ALA A 21 -10.18 22.39 -9.75
N ALA A 22 -9.14 21.59 -9.97
CA ALA A 22 -8.12 21.33 -8.96
C ALA A 22 -7.25 22.56 -8.66
N ILE A 23 -6.92 23.40 -9.65
CA ILE A 23 -6.23 24.69 -9.44
C ILE A 23 -7.09 25.63 -8.59
N GLU A 24 -8.37 25.77 -8.93
CA GLU A 24 -9.32 26.59 -8.18
C GLU A 24 -9.47 26.09 -6.74
N LEU A 25 -9.51 24.76 -6.56
CA LEU A 25 -9.55 24.12 -5.25
C LEU A 25 -8.33 24.49 -4.39
N VAL A 26 -7.13 24.42 -4.97
CA VAL A 26 -5.88 24.78 -4.27
C VAL A 26 -5.90 26.25 -3.81
N ASP A 27 -6.29 27.17 -4.70
CA ASP A 27 -6.35 28.60 -4.37
C ASP A 27 -7.45 28.89 -3.33
N ARG A 28 -8.65 28.33 -3.52
CA ARG A 28 -9.79 28.57 -2.63
C ARG A 28 -9.54 28.03 -1.23
N VAL A 29 -9.12 26.77 -1.10
CA VAL A 29 -9.00 26.05 0.17
C VAL A 29 -7.69 26.33 0.89
N PHE A 30 -6.57 26.39 0.16
CA PHE A 30 -5.22 26.49 0.75
C PHE A 30 -4.56 27.86 0.53
N GLY A 31 -5.08 28.68 -0.38
CA GLY A 31 -4.58 30.04 -0.61
C GLY A 31 -3.29 30.12 -1.39
N LEU A 32 -2.98 29.07 -2.14
CA LEU A 32 -1.74 28.95 -2.92
C LEU A 32 -2.00 29.20 -4.40
N LYS A 33 -1.11 29.95 -5.04
CA LYS A 33 -1.14 30.16 -6.49
C LYS A 33 -0.35 29.06 -7.19
N VAL A 34 -1.08 28.22 -7.93
CA VAL A 34 -0.53 27.11 -8.69
C VAL A 34 0.26 27.63 -9.91
N ALA A 35 1.52 27.22 -10.02
CA ALA A 35 2.36 27.45 -11.19
C ALA A 35 2.07 26.40 -12.28
N TRP A 36 1.96 25.14 -11.87
CA TRP A 36 1.50 24.04 -12.72
C TRP A 36 0.90 22.92 -11.86
N ILE A 37 0.03 22.11 -12.47
CA ILE A 37 -0.55 20.91 -11.88
C ILE A 37 -0.48 19.78 -12.89
N ARG A 38 -0.37 18.53 -12.43
CA ARG A 38 -0.48 17.35 -13.29
C ARG A 38 -1.09 16.16 -12.54
N PRO A 39 -1.89 15.31 -13.19
CA PRO A 39 -2.45 14.14 -12.55
C PRO A 39 -1.35 13.15 -12.14
N LEU A 40 -1.58 12.49 -11.01
CA LEU A 40 -0.79 11.34 -10.57
C LEU A 40 -1.63 10.05 -10.68
N PRO A 41 -1.01 8.91 -10.99
CA PRO A 41 -1.67 7.62 -10.92
C PRO A 41 -2.28 7.39 -9.54
N SER A 42 -3.47 6.80 -9.52
CA SER A 42 -4.26 6.57 -8.32
C SER A 42 -5.27 5.47 -8.57
N TYR A 43 -5.64 4.73 -7.52
CA TYR A 43 -6.62 3.64 -7.59
C TYR A 43 -8.03 4.18 -7.31
N ASP A 44 -8.42 4.37 -6.05
CA ASP A 44 -9.75 4.87 -5.66
C ASP A 44 -9.84 6.41 -5.58
N ASP A 45 -8.76 7.06 -5.13
CA ASP A 45 -8.69 8.52 -4.95
C ASP A 45 -8.28 9.24 -6.24
N GLN A 46 -8.28 10.57 -6.23
CA GLN A 46 -7.70 11.39 -7.30
C GLN A 46 -6.57 12.25 -6.75
N ASN A 47 -5.37 12.09 -7.31
CA ASN A 47 -4.15 12.75 -6.86
C ASN A 47 -3.60 13.67 -7.96
N PHE A 48 -3.10 14.84 -7.57
CA PHE A 48 -2.36 15.74 -8.45
C PHE A 48 -1.05 16.16 -7.82
N HIS A 49 0.01 16.20 -8.63
CA HIS A 49 1.24 16.89 -8.26
C HIS A 49 1.06 18.37 -8.59
N VAL A 50 1.13 19.21 -7.57
CA VAL A 50 0.96 20.66 -7.62
C VAL A 50 2.30 21.33 -7.36
N CYS A 51 2.69 22.27 -8.23
CA CYS A 51 3.78 23.19 -7.94
C CYS A 51 3.19 24.59 -7.73
N VAL A 52 3.63 25.26 -6.68
CA VAL A 52 3.17 26.62 -6.34
C VAL A 52 4.32 27.60 -6.45
N SER A 53 4.00 28.82 -6.88
CA SER A 53 4.99 29.89 -6.94
C SER A 53 5.30 30.37 -5.52
N GLY A 54 6.48 30.05 -4.98
CA GLY A 54 6.82 30.44 -3.61
C GLY A 54 7.06 31.94 -3.46
N ASN A 55 6.75 32.47 -2.27
CA ASN A 55 6.91 33.89 -1.91
C ASN A 55 8.37 34.41 -1.98
N LYS A 56 9.36 33.52 -2.14
CA LYS A 56 10.80 33.83 -2.20
C LYS A 56 11.50 33.34 -3.48
N GLY A 57 10.74 32.99 -4.52
CA GLY A 57 11.31 32.51 -5.79
C GLY A 57 11.80 31.05 -5.78
N VAL A 58 11.56 30.31 -4.70
CA VAL A 58 11.73 28.85 -4.65
C VAL A 58 10.37 28.21 -4.89
N ALA A 59 10.27 27.34 -5.88
CA ALA A 59 9.06 26.57 -6.12
C ALA A 59 8.85 25.56 -4.99
N GLU A 60 7.62 25.49 -4.46
CA GLU A 60 7.22 24.47 -3.49
C GLU A 60 6.31 23.46 -4.19
N GLU A 61 6.49 22.18 -3.86
CA GLU A 61 5.77 21.08 -4.49
C GLU A 61 4.92 20.35 -3.46
N TYR A 62 3.70 20.00 -3.89
CA TYR A 62 2.67 19.37 -3.08
C TYR A 62 1.95 18.25 -3.84
N VAL A 63 1.27 17.38 -3.12
CA VAL A 63 0.28 16.45 -3.64
C VAL A 63 -1.09 16.89 -3.14
N LEU A 64 -1.96 17.31 -4.06
CA LEU A 64 -3.38 17.47 -3.78
C LEU A 64 -4.03 16.09 -3.85
N LYS A 65 -4.57 15.62 -2.72
CA LYS A 65 -5.29 14.35 -2.60
C LYS A 65 -6.76 14.63 -2.39
N ILE A 66 -7.58 14.15 -3.31
CA ILE A 66 -9.04 14.18 -3.25
C ILE A 66 -9.49 12.75 -2.97
N THR A 67 -9.90 12.49 -1.73
CA THR A 67 -10.33 11.17 -1.28
C THR A 67 -11.68 10.82 -1.88
N ASN A 68 -11.87 9.57 -2.30
CA ASN A 68 -13.10 9.07 -2.90
C ASN A 68 -14.36 9.35 -2.04
N SER A 69 -15.54 9.34 -2.67
CA SER A 69 -16.77 9.80 -2.01
C SER A 69 -17.22 8.92 -0.84
N GLU A 70 -16.83 7.65 -0.82
CA GLU A 70 -17.21 6.68 0.21
C GLU A 70 -16.34 6.87 1.46
N ASP A 71 -15.01 6.83 1.32
CA ASP A 71 -14.10 7.10 2.44
C ASP A 71 -14.23 8.53 2.97
N SER A 72 -14.69 9.47 2.13
CA SER A 72 -15.01 10.84 2.57
C SER A 72 -16.19 10.93 3.54
N GLN A 73 -16.97 9.84 3.72
CA GLN A 73 -17.98 9.74 4.78
C GLN A 73 -17.39 9.34 6.14
N GLU A 74 -16.09 8.98 6.19
CA GLU A 74 -15.38 8.51 7.38
C GLU A 74 -14.26 9.51 7.77
N PRO A 75 -14.59 10.77 8.16
CA PRO A 75 -13.58 11.80 8.42
C PRO A 75 -12.60 11.42 9.54
N ASP A 76 -13.06 10.66 10.53
CA ASP A 76 -12.20 10.14 11.61
C ASP A 76 -11.10 9.21 11.10
N LEU A 77 -11.38 8.39 10.08
CA LEU A 77 -10.37 7.52 9.45
C LEU A 77 -9.32 8.36 8.74
N ILE A 78 -9.76 9.33 7.94
CA ILE A 78 -8.88 10.22 7.17
C ILE A 78 -8.03 11.11 8.10
N ASP A 79 -8.60 11.55 9.22
CA ASP A 79 -7.87 12.29 10.24
C ASP A 79 -6.76 11.46 10.87
N VAL A 80 -7.07 10.23 11.31
CA VAL A 80 -6.07 9.31 11.89
C VAL A 80 -4.93 9.03 10.92
N GLN A 81 -5.24 8.78 9.64
CA GLN A 81 -4.22 8.57 8.61
C GLN A 81 -3.32 9.81 8.46
N THR A 82 -3.91 11.00 8.41
CA THR A 82 -3.17 12.26 8.30
C THR A 82 -2.28 12.52 9.52
N GLN A 83 -2.80 12.25 10.72
CA GLN A 83 -2.07 12.40 11.97
C GLN A 83 -0.94 11.37 12.10
N ALA A 84 -1.15 10.14 11.62
CA ALA A 84 -0.09 9.12 11.57
C ALA A 84 1.07 9.57 10.67
N MET A 85 0.79 10.18 9.52
CA MET A 85 1.81 10.75 8.64
C MET A 85 2.62 11.84 9.35
N MET A 86 1.94 12.77 10.02
CA MET A 86 2.58 13.83 10.81
C MET A 86 3.46 13.28 11.93
N PHE A 87 2.93 12.31 12.69
CA PHE A 87 3.66 11.63 13.76
C PHE A 87 4.92 10.96 13.23
N LEU A 88 4.82 10.21 12.13
CA LEU A 88 5.95 9.51 11.53
C LEU A 88 7.01 10.47 11.00
N SER A 89 6.59 11.58 10.37
CA SER A 89 7.50 12.63 9.95
C SER A 89 8.28 13.22 11.14
N ALA A 90 7.61 13.48 12.26
CA ALA A 90 8.24 13.94 13.50
C ALA A 90 9.20 12.91 14.12
N GLU A 91 8.93 11.61 13.92
CA GLU A 91 9.81 10.50 14.30
C GLU A 91 10.98 10.26 13.33
N GLY A 92 11.13 11.10 12.31
CA GLY A 92 12.22 11.03 11.34
C GLY A 92 12.02 9.99 10.24
N PHE A 93 10.80 9.49 10.05
CA PHE A 93 10.45 8.72 8.86
C PHE A 93 10.26 9.67 7.67
N PRO A 94 10.59 9.23 6.44
CA PRO A 94 10.37 10.04 5.25
C PRO A 94 8.88 10.01 4.85
N SER A 95 8.04 10.67 5.62
CA SER A 95 6.59 10.78 5.38
C SER A 95 6.19 12.23 5.10
N ALA A 96 5.16 12.40 4.28
CA ALA A 96 4.66 13.71 3.91
C ALA A 96 3.92 14.37 5.08
N THR A 97 3.93 15.70 5.11
CA THR A 97 3.20 16.50 6.09
C THR A 97 2.08 17.29 5.41
N PRO A 98 0.94 17.49 6.07
CA PRO A 98 -0.17 18.25 5.50
C PRO A 98 0.11 19.76 5.53
N TYR A 99 -0.29 20.44 4.46
CA TYR A 99 -0.42 21.89 4.42
C TYR A 99 -1.83 22.28 4.86
N LEU A 100 -1.93 23.21 5.82
CA LEU A 100 -3.21 23.60 6.41
C LEU A 100 -4.07 24.41 5.44
N THR A 101 -5.38 24.25 5.55
CA THR A 101 -6.35 25.11 4.86
C THR A 101 -6.24 26.55 5.38
N LYS A 102 -6.85 27.51 4.67
CA LYS A 102 -6.95 28.92 5.12
C LYS A 102 -7.56 29.08 6.51
N ASP A 103 -8.45 28.16 6.88
CA ASP A 103 -9.13 28.14 8.19
C ASP A 103 -8.32 27.37 9.26
N GLY A 104 -7.12 26.90 8.92
CA GLY A 104 -6.22 26.20 9.85
C GLY A 104 -6.52 24.71 10.03
N ASN A 105 -7.37 24.12 9.20
CA ASN A 105 -7.74 22.70 9.28
C ASN A 105 -6.78 21.82 8.45
N LEU A 106 -6.70 20.53 8.78
CA LEU A 106 -5.90 19.54 8.03
C LEU A 106 -6.51 19.15 6.68
N MET A 107 -7.84 19.31 6.55
CA MET A 107 -8.61 18.89 5.40
C MET A 107 -9.84 19.78 5.21
N SER A 108 -10.42 19.75 4.01
CA SER A 108 -11.69 20.42 3.70
C SER A 108 -12.65 19.46 3.01
N LEU A 109 -13.95 19.55 3.30
CA LEU A 109 -14.98 18.76 2.65
C LEU A 109 -15.58 19.55 1.49
N GLU A 110 -15.41 19.05 0.27
CA GLU A 110 -15.63 19.80 -0.95
C GLU A 110 -16.65 19.08 -1.85
N SER A 111 -17.55 19.82 -2.49
CA SER A 111 -18.48 19.26 -3.46
C SER A 111 -17.77 18.98 -4.78
N GLY A 112 -18.06 17.86 -5.44
CA GLY A 112 -17.64 17.61 -6.81
C GLY A 112 -18.68 18.12 -7.82
N ASP A 113 -18.22 18.81 -8.86
CA ASP A 113 -19.09 19.41 -9.89
C ASP A 113 -19.56 18.41 -10.97
N THR A 114 -19.10 17.16 -10.92
CA THR A 114 -19.26 16.21 -12.04
C THR A 114 -20.05 14.96 -11.63
N GLY A 115 -21.38 15.08 -11.55
CA GLY A 115 -22.28 13.91 -11.56
C GLY A 115 -23.60 14.08 -10.81
N PRO A 116 -24.63 13.26 -11.11
CA PRO A 116 -25.85 13.21 -10.31
C PRO A 116 -25.53 12.72 -8.89
N GLY A 117 -25.84 13.51 -7.87
CA GLY A 117 -25.79 13.06 -6.47
C GLY A 117 -25.14 13.97 -5.44
N ASN A 118 -24.67 15.18 -5.78
CA ASN A 118 -24.07 16.13 -4.82
C ASN A 118 -23.01 15.46 -3.90
N LYS A 119 -22.12 14.67 -4.50
CA LYS A 119 -21.08 13.94 -3.78
C LYS A 119 -20.08 14.91 -3.17
N LYS A 120 -19.64 14.60 -1.95
CA LYS A 120 -18.62 15.35 -1.24
C LYS A 120 -17.35 14.53 -1.09
N TYR A 121 -16.23 15.22 -1.12
CA TYR A 121 -14.89 14.65 -1.13
C TYR A 121 -14.04 15.36 -0.09
N LEU A 122 -13.33 14.61 0.75
CA LEU A 122 -12.33 15.15 1.64
C LEU A 122 -11.06 15.46 0.85
N VAL A 123 -10.57 16.69 0.99
CA VAL A 123 -9.44 17.23 0.25
C VAL A 123 -8.32 17.57 1.22
N ARG A 124 -7.12 17.09 0.92
CA ARG A 124 -5.88 17.38 1.66
C ARG A 124 -4.79 17.81 0.70
N LEU A 125 -3.91 18.69 1.17
CA LEU A 125 -2.69 19.06 0.46
C LEU A 125 -1.50 18.55 1.29
N LEU A 126 -0.63 17.76 0.68
CA LEU A 126 0.51 17.12 1.35
C LEU A 126 1.82 17.60 0.73
N THR A 127 2.89 17.76 1.50
CA THR A 127 4.22 18.06 0.95
C THR A 127 4.64 16.97 -0.05
N TYR A 128 5.18 17.37 -1.21
CA TYR A 128 5.71 16.41 -2.17
C TYR A 128 7.00 15.78 -1.65
N LEU A 129 7.09 14.45 -1.68
CA LEU A 129 8.31 13.71 -1.32
C LEU A 129 9.13 13.43 -2.59
N PRO A 130 10.38 13.94 -2.68
CA PRO A 130 11.24 13.63 -3.82
C PRO A 130 11.73 12.17 -3.74
N GLY A 131 11.83 11.54 -4.90
CA GLY A 131 12.41 10.21 -5.02
C GLY A 131 11.90 9.45 -6.23
N THR A 132 12.50 8.29 -6.46
CA THR A 132 12.11 7.35 -7.51
C THR A 132 11.41 6.16 -6.84
N PRO A 133 10.20 5.77 -7.27
CA PRO A 133 9.58 4.55 -6.77
C PRO A 133 10.47 3.33 -6.96
N VAL A 134 10.42 2.37 -6.03
CA VAL A 134 11.17 1.11 -6.14
C VAL A 134 10.85 0.37 -7.44
N ALA A 135 9.61 0.45 -7.91
CA ALA A 135 9.13 -0.07 -9.20
C ALA A 135 9.88 0.43 -10.45
N LYS A 136 10.73 1.46 -10.31
CA LYS A 136 11.46 2.10 -11.39
C LYS A 136 12.98 1.96 -11.27
N ILE A 137 13.47 1.16 -10.34
CA ILE A 137 14.90 0.90 -10.15
C ILE A 137 15.21 -0.59 -10.29
N ALA A 138 16.46 -0.90 -10.58
CA ALA A 138 16.97 -2.26 -10.43
C ALA A 138 17.21 -2.52 -8.93
N ALA A 139 16.23 -3.08 -8.24
CA ALA A 139 16.31 -3.33 -6.80
C ALA A 139 17.45 -4.28 -6.45
N THR A 140 18.19 -3.95 -5.38
CA THR A 140 19.32 -4.73 -4.86
C THR A 140 18.92 -5.52 -3.60
N THR A 141 19.70 -6.54 -3.24
CA THR A 141 19.48 -7.25 -1.97
C THR A 141 19.56 -6.32 -0.75
N GLN A 142 20.38 -5.27 -0.83
CA GLN A 142 20.46 -4.24 0.20
C GLN A 142 19.16 -3.44 0.34
N ILE A 143 18.53 -3.01 -0.77
CA ILE A 143 17.27 -2.25 -0.65
C ILE A 143 16.13 -3.12 -0.11
N PHE A 144 16.09 -4.41 -0.44
CA PHE A 144 15.12 -5.34 0.14
C PHE A 144 15.26 -5.46 1.66
N PHE A 145 16.50 -5.56 2.17
CA PHE A 145 16.77 -5.54 3.60
C PHE A 145 16.32 -4.22 4.25
N GLU A 146 16.68 -3.08 3.67
CA GLU A 146 16.29 -1.77 4.22
C GLU A 146 14.77 -1.57 4.22
N ILE A 147 14.04 -2.08 3.21
CA ILE A 147 12.58 -2.04 3.15
C ILE A 147 11.95 -2.88 4.27
N GLY A 148 12.43 -4.10 4.50
CA GLY A 148 11.96 -4.92 5.62
C GLY A 148 12.20 -4.25 6.96
N LYS A 149 13.39 -3.65 7.14
CA LYS A 149 13.75 -2.90 8.34
C LYS A 149 12.88 -1.66 8.53
N LEU A 150 12.57 -0.96 7.44
CA LEU A 150 11.66 0.19 7.46
C LEU A 150 10.27 -0.24 7.91
N ALA A 151 9.70 -1.31 7.33
CA ALA A 151 8.39 -1.84 7.68
C ALA A 151 8.29 -2.17 9.19
N ALA A 152 9.28 -2.88 9.74
CA ALA A 152 9.29 -3.19 11.17
C ALA A 152 9.42 -1.95 12.06
N ARG A 153 10.24 -0.97 11.67
CA ARG A 153 10.36 0.30 12.43
C ARG A 153 9.07 1.09 12.40
N LEU A 154 8.41 1.12 11.26
CA LEU A 154 7.13 1.82 11.04
C LEU A 154 6.05 1.23 11.94
N ASP A 155 5.83 -0.09 11.86
CA ASP A 155 4.83 -0.78 12.68
C ASP A 155 5.13 -0.61 14.17
N LYS A 156 6.40 -0.72 14.58
CA LYS A 156 6.80 -0.52 15.98
C LYS A 156 6.50 0.89 16.47
N ALA A 157 6.84 1.91 15.68
CA ALA A 157 6.60 3.30 16.05
C ALA A 157 5.10 3.60 16.19
N LEU A 158 4.28 3.10 15.25
CA LEU A 158 2.83 3.25 15.29
C LEU A 158 2.23 2.50 16.49
N ALA A 159 2.64 1.26 16.75
CA ALA A 159 2.09 0.47 17.83
C ALA A 159 2.47 0.99 19.23
N GLU A 160 3.71 1.45 19.42
CA GLU A 160 4.23 1.82 20.75
C GLU A 160 3.99 3.28 21.11
N ARG A 161 3.87 4.19 20.13
CA ARG A 161 3.99 5.63 20.37
C ARG A 161 2.94 6.49 19.68
N PHE A 162 2.21 5.97 18.69
CA PHE A 162 1.12 6.71 18.08
C PHE A 162 -0.17 6.56 18.90
N HIS A 163 -0.70 7.69 19.36
CA HIS A 163 -1.94 7.76 20.11
C HIS A 163 -2.86 8.79 19.46
N HIS A 164 -4.08 8.40 19.15
CA HIS A 164 -5.07 9.28 18.56
C HIS A 164 -6.49 8.94 19.07
N PRO A 165 -7.34 9.94 19.40
CA PRO A 165 -8.71 9.68 19.90
C PRO A 165 -9.55 8.82 18.95
N SER A 166 -9.36 9.00 17.64
CA SER A 166 -10.09 8.26 16.61
C SER A 166 -9.37 7.01 16.10
N VAL A 167 -8.29 6.54 16.75
CA VAL A 167 -7.49 5.38 16.26
C VAL A 167 -8.33 4.12 16.01
N LYS A 168 -9.45 3.96 16.74
CA LYS A 168 -10.43 2.88 16.54
C LYS A 168 -11.01 2.82 15.13
N SER A 169 -11.01 3.93 14.39
CA SER A 169 -11.48 3.99 12.99
C SER A 169 -10.60 3.17 12.04
N LEU A 170 -9.40 2.76 12.47
CA LEU A 170 -8.56 1.80 11.76
C LEU A 170 -9.06 0.34 11.87
N HIS A 171 -10.08 0.04 12.69
CA HIS A 171 -10.76 -1.26 12.68
C HIS A 171 -11.75 -1.35 11.52
N ARG A 172 -11.22 -1.50 10.31
CA ARG A 172 -11.99 -1.52 9.07
C ARG A 172 -12.48 -2.94 8.75
N GLY A 173 -13.55 -3.37 9.42
CA GLY A 173 -13.97 -4.79 9.52
C GLY A 173 -13.99 -5.60 8.20
N GLN A 174 -14.54 -5.06 7.11
CA GLN A 174 -14.60 -5.74 5.80
C GLN A 174 -13.71 -5.07 4.74
N PHE A 175 -12.69 -4.33 5.18
CA PHE A 175 -11.76 -3.69 4.26
C PHE A 175 -10.93 -4.74 3.53
N ILE A 176 -11.17 -4.86 2.23
CA ILE A 176 -10.70 -5.99 1.41
C ILE A 176 -9.17 -6.09 1.35
N TRP A 177 -8.46 -4.99 1.54
CA TRP A 177 -6.99 -4.95 1.52
C TRP A 177 -6.33 -5.33 2.85
N ASN A 178 -7.11 -5.44 3.94
CA ASN A 178 -6.59 -6.03 5.18
C ASN A 178 -6.36 -7.54 4.95
N LEU A 179 -5.17 -8.06 5.28
CA LEU A 179 -4.84 -9.47 5.02
C LEU A 179 -5.71 -10.47 5.78
N ALA A 180 -6.32 -10.09 6.90
CA ALA A 180 -7.30 -10.95 7.58
C ALA A 180 -8.55 -11.21 6.71
N ASN A 181 -8.79 -10.37 5.70
CA ASN A 181 -9.95 -10.41 4.81
C ASN A 181 -9.67 -11.11 3.47
N VAL A 182 -8.53 -11.81 3.31
CA VAL A 182 -8.28 -12.69 2.15
C VAL A 182 -9.46 -13.64 1.84
N PRO A 183 -10.18 -14.22 2.82
CA PRO A 183 -11.37 -15.03 2.54
C PRO A 183 -12.49 -14.32 1.76
N LEU A 184 -12.58 -12.99 1.83
CA LEU A 184 -13.59 -12.23 1.08
C LEU A 184 -13.34 -12.28 -0.44
N LEU A 185 -12.16 -12.72 -0.89
CA LEU A 185 -11.86 -12.85 -2.32
C LEU A 185 -12.77 -13.85 -3.05
N ASP A 186 -13.42 -14.78 -2.33
CA ASP A 186 -14.45 -15.68 -2.87
C ASP A 186 -15.49 -14.93 -3.71
N GLN A 187 -15.86 -13.72 -3.31
CA GLN A 187 -16.88 -12.94 -4.01
C GLN A 187 -16.40 -12.36 -5.34
N TYR A 188 -15.09 -12.39 -5.61
CA TYR A 188 -14.46 -11.79 -6.78
C TYR A 188 -13.77 -12.81 -7.71
N ILE A 189 -13.61 -14.09 -7.29
CA ILE A 189 -12.94 -15.12 -8.09
C ILE A 189 -13.56 -15.33 -9.49
N TYR A 190 -14.85 -15.00 -9.64
CA TYR A 190 -15.54 -15.06 -10.92
C TYR A 190 -14.85 -14.21 -12.00
N ALA A 191 -14.15 -13.14 -11.60
CA ALA A 191 -13.45 -12.24 -12.51
C ALA A 191 -12.30 -12.92 -13.27
N LEU A 192 -11.80 -14.04 -12.75
CA LEU A 192 -10.75 -14.83 -13.39
C LEU A 192 -11.30 -15.75 -14.51
N GLY A 193 -12.60 -16.00 -14.56
CA GLY A 193 -13.16 -17.04 -15.44
C GLY A 193 -12.78 -18.45 -14.98
N GLN A 194 -12.63 -19.40 -15.91
CA GLN A 194 -12.18 -20.77 -15.62
C GLN A 194 -10.78 -20.98 -16.18
N ASN A 195 -9.76 -20.99 -15.32
CA ASN A 195 -8.37 -21.19 -15.71
C ASN A 195 -7.52 -21.67 -14.51
N LYS A 196 -6.28 -22.10 -14.80
CA LYS A 196 -5.32 -22.59 -13.79
C LYS A 196 -5.00 -21.60 -12.66
N TYR A 197 -5.06 -20.28 -12.93
CA TYR A 197 -4.79 -19.27 -11.91
C TYR A 197 -5.91 -19.18 -10.89
N ARG A 198 -7.15 -19.39 -11.33
CA ARG A 198 -8.29 -19.48 -10.42
C ARG A 198 -8.15 -20.64 -9.44
N GLU A 199 -7.76 -21.82 -9.93
CA GLU A 199 -7.55 -23.00 -9.07
C GLU A 199 -6.50 -22.72 -7.98
N VAL A 200 -5.39 -22.04 -8.33
CA VAL A 200 -4.37 -21.64 -7.35
C VAL A 200 -4.93 -20.66 -6.32
N VAL A 201 -5.70 -19.65 -6.75
CA VAL A 201 -6.32 -18.67 -5.84
C VAL A 201 -7.35 -19.33 -4.91
N GLU A 202 -8.19 -20.23 -5.42
CA GLU A 202 -9.15 -20.98 -4.60
C GLU A 202 -8.43 -21.80 -3.53
N GLN A 203 -7.33 -22.49 -3.89
CA GLN A 203 -6.49 -23.21 -2.93
C GLN A 203 -5.84 -22.28 -1.88
N VAL A 204 -5.38 -21.08 -2.28
CA VAL A 204 -4.87 -20.09 -1.33
C VAL A 204 -5.96 -19.72 -0.32
N ILE A 205 -7.15 -19.39 -0.80
CA ILE A 205 -8.27 -18.96 0.06
C ILE A 205 -8.67 -20.07 1.04
N GLU A 206 -8.80 -21.31 0.57
CA GLU A 206 -9.11 -22.47 1.42
C GLU A 206 -8.03 -22.68 2.48
N GLN A 207 -6.76 -22.72 2.09
CA GLN A 207 -5.65 -22.88 3.05
C GLN A 207 -5.57 -21.70 4.03
N PHE A 208 -5.88 -20.48 3.60
CA PHE A 208 -5.89 -19.31 4.47
C PHE A 208 -6.98 -19.43 5.55
N LYS A 209 -8.20 -19.83 5.17
CA LYS A 209 -9.32 -20.09 6.09
C LYS A 209 -8.98 -21.17 7.10
N GLU A 210 -8.32 -22.24 6.67
CA GLU A 210 -8.00 -23.38 7.54
C GLU A 210 -6.81 -23.14 8.46
N LYS A 211 -5.76 -22.48 7.95
CA LYS A 211 -4.44 -22.45 8.61
C LYS A 211 -4.09 -21.09 9.22
N VAL A 212 -4.61 -19.98 8.68
CA VAL A 212 -4.27 -18.62 9.12
C VAL A 212 -5.36 -18.04 10.01
N ILE A 213 -6.63 -18.05 9.56
CA ILE A 213 -7.75 -17.44 10.30
C ILE A 213 -7.85 -17.93 11.76
N PRO A 214 -7.77 -19.25 12.05
CA PRO A 214 -7.88 -19.74 13.43
C PRO A 214 -6.70 -19.33 14.34
N LYS A 215 -5.58 -18.87 13.75
CA LYS A 215 -4.36 -18.49 14.46
C LYS A 215 -4.19 -16.98 14.62
N LEU A 216 -5.08 -16.15 14.06
CA LEU A 216 -4.93 -14.69 14.15
C LEU A 216 -4.80 -14.19 15.60
N SER A 217 -5.51 -14.82 16.55
CA SER A 217 -5.42 -14.47 17.97
C SER A 217 -4.07 -14.77 18.62
N SER A 218 -3.21 -15.58 17.99
CA SER A 218 -1.85 -15.83 18.45
C SER A 218 -0.81 -14.93 17.78
N PHE A 219 -1.21 -14.10 16.81
CA PHE A 219 -0.33 -13.11 16.20
C PHE A 219 -0.33 -11.81 17.02
N ARG A 220 0.77 -11.07 16.98
CA ARG A 220 0.88 -9.79 17.68
C ARG A 220 0.24 -8.70 16.85
N ALA A 221 -0.81 -8.08 17.38
CA ALA A 221 -1.53 -7.02 16.71
C ALA A 221 -0.71 -5.72 16.63
N CYS A 222 -0.89 -4.96 15.56
CA CYS A 222 -0.32 -3.63 15.39
C CYS A 222 -1.20 -2.78 14.45
N ILE A 223 -0.83 -1.52 14.30
CA ILE A 223 -1.35 -0.69 13.21
C ILE A 223 -0.40 -0.90 12.02
N ASN A 224 -0.96 -1.31 10.89
CA ASN A 224 -0.22 -1.48 9.64
C ASN A 224 -0.38 -0.23 8.76
N HIS A 225 0.65 0.06 7.97
CA HIS A 225 0.51 0.88 6.77
C HIS A 225 -0.42 0.19 5.76
N GLY A 226 -0.25 -1.12 5.58
CA GLY A 226 -1.16 -1.97 4.81
C GLY A 226 -0.94 -1.95 3.29
N ASP A 227 -0.11 -1.03 2.80
CA ASP A 227 0.21 -0.92 1.36
C ASP A 227 1.65 -0.48 1.07
N LEU A 228 2.63 -1.05 1.79
CA LEU A 228 4.07 -0.86 1.48
C LEU A 228 4.47 -1.59 0.19
N ASN A 229 3.96 -1.11 -0.94
CA ASN A 229 4.24 -1.63 -2.27
C ASN A 229 5.41 -0.89 -2.97
N ASP A 230 5.84 -1.45 -4.09
CA ASP A 230 6.93 -0.99 -4.95
C ASP A 230 6.73 0.42 -5.55
N HIS A 231 5.48 0.88 -5.66
CA HIS A 231 5.14 2.23 -6.10
C HIS A 231 5.10 3.26 -4.95
N ASN A 232 4.80 2.80 -3.72
CA ASN A 232 4.63 3.65 -2.54
C ASN A 232 5.90 3.81 -1.71
N ILE A 233 6.95 3.06 -2.02
CA ILE A 233 8.27 3.25 -1.42
C ILE A 233 9.15 4.02 -2.41
N LEU A 234 9.68 5.16 -1.97
CA LEU A 234 10.60 5.97 -2.76
C LEU A 234 12.05 5.77 -2.31
N VAL A 235 12.95 5.86 -3.28
CA VAL A 235 14.39 5.91 -3.06
C VAL A 235 15.02 7.15 -3.66
N ASP A 236 16.07 7.64 -3.01
CA ASP A 236 17.00 8.60 -3.57
C ASP A 236 17.98 7.86 -4.50
N THR A 237 18.00 8.29 -5.77
CA THR A 237 18.86 7.76 -6.83
C THR A 237 20.01 8.70 -7.18
N SER A 238 20.08 9.90 -6.58
CA SER A 238 21.09 10.92 -6.88
C SER A 238 22.53 10.46 -6.62
N SER A 239 22.69 9.52 -5.69
CA SER A 239 23.98 8.97 -5.26
C SER A 239 24.31 7.63 -5.92
N ALA A 240 23.47 7.14 -6.83
CA ALA A 240 23.62 5.81 -7.42
C ALA A 240 24.77 5.79 -8.45
N SER A 241 25.80 4.99 -8.19
CA SER A 241 26.86 4.69 -9.17
C SER A 241 26.44 3.51 -10.07
N PRO A 242 26.81 3.51 -11.38
CA PRO A 242 26.53 2.39 -12.28
C PRO A 242 27.14 1.05 -11.86
N ALA A 243 28.21 1.06 -11.06
CA ALA A 243 28.95 -0.14 -10.66
C ALA A 243 28.39 -0.83 -9.38
N GLY A 244 27.28 -0.31 -8.83
CA GLY A 244 26.67 -0.81 -7.60
C GLY A 244 25.82 0.29 -6.98
N PRO A 245 24.56 0.45 -7.41
CA PRO A 245 23.75 1.57 -6.95
C PRO A 245 23.42 1.39 -5.47
N GLN A 246 23.82 2.37 -4.66
CA GLN A 246 23.40 2.47 -3.27
C GLN A 246 22.18 3.38 -3.20
N TYR A 247 21.01 2.77 -3.07
CA TYR A 247 19.76 3.47 -2.89
C TYR A 247 19.53 3.76 -1.40
N ARG A 248 18.97 4.92 -1.09
CA ARG A 248 18.51 5.28 0.25
C ARG A 248 17.01 5.50 0.22
N LEU A 249 16.29 4.94 1.18
CA LEU A 249 14.85 5.17 1.30
C LEU A 249 14.59 6.65 1.56
N SER A 250 13.75 7.26 0.72
CA SER A 250 13.49 8.71 0.71
C SER A 250 12.02 9.08 0.86
N GLY A 251 11.11 8.09 0.84
CA GLY A 251 9.68 8.36 0.96
C GLY A 251 8.84 7.13 1.23
N ILE A 252 7.79 7.32 2.03
CA ILE A 252 6.67 6.40 2.21
C ILE A 252 5.41 7.16 1.80
N LEU A 253 4.73 6.63 0.79
CA LEU A 253 3.53 7.21 0.22
C LEU A 253 2.30 6.41 0.63
N ASP A 254 1.17 7.10 0.55
CA ASP A 254 -0.18 6.54 0.57
C ASP A 254 -0.58 5.71 1.81
N PHE A 255 -1.05 6.42 2.83
CA PHE A 255 -1.56 5.85 4.06
C PHE A 255 -3.07 5.50 4.00
N SER A 256 -3.68 5.46 2.80
CA SER A 256 -5.13 5.18 2.66
C SER A 256 -5.53 3.77 3.12
N ASP A 257 -4.60 2.82 3.09
CA ASP A 257 -4.85 1.41 3.45
C ASP A 257 -4.60 1.09 4.93
N MET A 258 -4.23 2.09 5.72
CA MET A 258 -3.96 1.90 7.14
C MET A 258 -5.14 1.20 7.82
N SER A 259 -4.81 0.16 8.60
CA SER A 259 -5.78 -0.58 9.38
C SER A 259 -5.10 -1.30 10.55
N TYR A 260 -5.91 -1.74 11.53
CA TYR A 260 -5.44 -2.68 12.53
C TYR A 260 -5.22 -4.06 11.90
N GLY A 261 -4.03 -4.60 12.09
CA GLY A 261 -3.64 -5.93 11.63
C GLY A 261 -2.60 -6.52 12.57
N TYR A 262 -1.57 -7.13 12.00
CA TYR A 262 -0.54 -7.84 12.75
C TYR A 262 0.84 -7.55 12.14
N TYR A 263 1.91 -7.63 12.94
CA TYR A 263 3.26 -7.34 12.45
C TYR A 263 3.64 -8.20 11.23
N VAL A 264 3.20 -9.47 11.23
CA VAL A 264 3.47 -10.39 10.11
C VAL A 264 2.74 -10.00 8.82
N PHE A 265 1.68 -9.18 8.89
CA PHE A 265 0.96 -8.73 7.71
C PHE A 265 1.79 -7.75 6.90
N GLU A 266 2.41 -6.74 7.53
CA GLU A 266 3.20 -5.73 6.83
C GLU A 266 4.40 -6.35 6.10
N VAL A 267 5.13 -7.26 6.77
CA VAL A 267 6.26 -7.96 6.14
C VAL A 267 5.81 -8.85 4.98
N ALA A 268 4.66 -9.51 5.10
CA ALA A 268 4.12 -10.32 3.99
C ALA A 268 3.76 -9.46 2.78
N ILE A 269 3.19 -8.28 3.01
CA ILE A 269 2.86 -7.30 1.96
C ILE A 269 4.13 -6.81 1.28
N ALA A 270 5.12 -6.37 2.06
CA ALA A 270 6.40 -5.90 1.54
C ALA A 270 7.12 -7.01 0.74
N ILE A 271 7.17 -8.25 1.26
CA ILE A 271 7.77 -9.39 0.54
C ILE A 271 7.09 -9.55 -0.82
N MET A 272 5.76 -9.61 -0.87
CA MET A 272 5.02 -9.82 -2.12
C MET A 272 5.41 -8.81 -3.20
N TYR A 273 5.37 -7.52 -2.89
CA TYR A 273 5.68 -6.48 -3.88
C TYR A 273 7.17 -6.45 -4.24
N MET A 274 8.08 -6.73 -3.31
CA MET A 274 9.50 -6.82 -3.65
C MET A 274 9.81 -8.04 -4.55
N MET A 275 9.02 -9.11 -4.45
CA MET A 275 9.13 -10.26 -5.37
C MET A 275 8.76 -9.88 -6.80
N ILE A 276 7.83 -8.91 -7.01
CA ILE A 276 7.43 -8.45 -8.35
C ILE A 276 8.61 -7.80 -9.09
N GLU A 277 9.44 -7.06 -8.35
CA GLU A 277 10.54 -6.24 -8.89
C GLU A 277 11.85 -7.01 -9.09
N SER A 278 11.91 -8.28 -8.69
CA SER A 278 13.14 -9.06 -8.73
C SER A 278 13.15 -10.10 -9.86
N PRO A 279 14.27 -10.27 -10.58
CA PRO A 279 14.44 -11.40 -11.49
C PRO A 279 14.52 -12.75 -10.75
N ASP A 280 14.96 -12.75 -9.48
CA ASP A 280 15.01 -13.91 -8.58
C ASP A 280 14.00 -13.76 -7.43
N PRO A 281 12.69 -13.84 -7.71
CA PRO A 281 11.61 -13.50 -6.78
C PRO A 281 11.65 -14.34 -5.49
N LEU A 282 11.93 -15.64 -5.58
CA LEU A 282 11.89 -16.52 -4.40
C LEU A 282 12.98 -16.21 -3.38
N GLN A 283 14.10 -15.61 -3.78
CA GLN A 283 15.17 -15.23 -2.83
C GLN A 283 14.86 -13.92 -2.08
N VAL A 284 14.02 -13.07 -2.66
CA VAL A 284 13.69 -11.74 -2.11
C VAL A 284 13.12 -11.82 -0.69
N GLY A 285 12.23 -12.79 -0.47
CA GLY A 285 11.52 -12.90 0.81
C GLY A 285 12.45 -12.99 2.00
N GLY A 286 13.59 -13.68 1.85
CA GLY A 286 14.59 -13.80 2.91
C GLY A 286 15.31 -12.49 3.23
N HIS A 287 15.64 -11.68 2.21
CA HIS A 287 16.28 -10.38 2.42
C HIS A 287 15.37 -9.38 3.12
N VAL A 288 14.09 -9.31 2.72
CA VAL A 288 13.09 -8.46 3.37
C VAL A 288 12.83 -8.96 4.80
N LEU A 289 12.65 -10.27 4.99
CA LEU A 289 12.45 -10.86 6.31
C LEU A 289 13.64 -10.57 7.25
N ALA A 290 14.87 -10.69 6.76
CA ALA A 290 16.08 -10.35 7.52
C ALA A 290 16.05 -8.91 8.05
N GLY A 291 15.65 -7.97 7.17
CA GLY A 291 15.48 -6.57 7.54
C GLY A 291 14.45 -6.38 8.63
N PHE A 292 13.28 -7.00 8.46
CA PHE A 292 12.18 -6.92 9.41
C PHE A 292 12.54 -7.50 10.77
N GLU A 293 13.07 -8.73 10.80
CA GLU A 293 13.43 -9.44 12.03
C GLU A 293 14.63 -8.80 12.75
N SER A 294 15.45 -7.98 12.07
CA SER A 294 16.50 -7.18 12.72
C SER A 294 15.95 -6.14 13.72
N VAL A 295 14.66 -5.83 13.64
CA VAL A 295 13.96 -4.87 14.50
C VAL A 295 12.84 -5.55 15.30
N LEU A 296 12.05 -6.39 14.63
CA LEU A 296 10.93 -7.14 15.20
C LEU A 296 11.02 -8.61 14.78
N PRO A 297 11.72 -9.46 15.56
CA PRO A 297 11.71 -10.90 15.32
C PRO A 297 10.28 -11.43 15.30
N LEU A 298 9.92 -12.22 14.28
CA LEU A 298 8.61 -12.86 14.21
C LEU A 298 8.52 -13.96 15.26
N THR A 299 7.32 -14.17 15.81
CA THR A 299 7.05 -15.37 16.60
C THR A 299 7.05 -16.60 15.68
N ARG A 300 7.19 -17.79 16.27
CA ARG A 300 7.07 -19.05 15.52
C ARG A 300 5.75 -19.12 14.74
N GLU A 301 4.68 -18.60 15.31
CA GLU A 301 3.33 -18.74 14.78
C GLU A 301 3.11 -17.78 13.60
N GLU A 302 3.64 -16.56 13.73
CA GLU A 302 3.72 -15.58 12.64
C GLU A 302 4.58 -16.12 11.49
N ARG A 303 5.80 -16.59 11.80
CA ARG A 303 6.74 -17.10 10.80
C ARG A 303 6.18 -18.29 10.03
N ALA A 304 5.46 -19.21 10.70
CA ALA A 304 4.80 -20.36 10.09
C ALA A 304 3.58 -20.01 9.20
N ALA A 305 3.08 -18.77 9.25
CA ALA A 305 1.98 -18.30 8.40
C ALA A 305 2.48 -17.48 7.19
N LEU A 306 3.76 -17.13 7.14
CA LEU A 306 4.31 -16.14 6.21
C LEU A 306 4.08 -16.52 4.74
N PHE A 307 4.28 -17.79 4.37
CA PHE A 307 4.04 -18.25 3.00
C PHE A 307 2.59 -18.00 2.54
N LEU A 308 1.61 -18.34 3.38
CA LEU A 308 0.19 -18.16 3.05
C LEU A 308 -0.21 -16.69 3.09
N LEU A 309 0.41 -15.86 3.94
CA LEU A 309 0.18 -14.43 3.97
C LEU A 309 0.68 -13.73 2.70
N VAL A 310 1.89 -14.06 2.24
CA VAL A 310 2.43 -13.56 0.96
C VAL A 310 1.55 -14.03 -0.21
N SER A 311 1.15 -15.29 -0.20
CA SER A 311 0.24 -15.86 -1.21
C SER A 311 -1.13 -15.16 -1.19
N GLY A 312 -1.66 -14.88 0.00
CA GLY A 312 -2.91 -14.13 0.17
C GLY A 312 -2.83 -12.72 -0.38
N ARG A 313 -1.71 -12.00 -0.17
CA ARG A 313 -1.53 -10.65 -0.76
C ARG A 313 -1.42 -10.70 -2.28
N PHE A 314 -0.73 -11.71 -2.85
CA PHE A 314 -0.75 -11.96 -4.29
C PHE A 314 -2.19 -12.15 -4.78
N SER A 315 -2.97 -13.02 -4.12
CA SER A 315 -4.36 -13.26 -4.48
C SER A 315 -5.21 -11.98 -4.40
N GLN A 316 -5.07 -11.16 -3.35
CA GLN A 316 -5.78 -9.88 -3.25
C GLN A 316 -5.48 -8.97 -4.44
N SER A 317 -4.19 -8.71 -4.69
CA SER A 317 -3.76 -7.82 -5.76
C SER A 317 -4.25 -8.31 -7.14
N LEU A 318 -4.07 -9.59 -7.43
CA LEU A 318 -4.36 -10.16 -8.75
C LEU A 318 -5.86 -10.31 -9.03
N VAL A 319 -6.63 -10.76 -8.03
CA VAL A 319 -8.09 -10.94 -8.17
C VAL A 319 -8.79 -9.59 -8.26
N LEU A 320 -8.43 -8.64 -7.39
CA LEU A 320 -9.05 -7.31 -7.40
C LEU A 320 -8.66 -6.54 -8.67
N ALA A 321 -7.41 -6.63 -9.13
CA ALA A 321 -7.02 -6.08 -10.43
C ALA A 321 -7.87 -6.65 -11.59
N ALA A 322 -8.10 -7.97 -11.61
CA ALA A 322 -8.93 -8.61 -12.63
C ALA A 322 -10.39 -8.16 -12.55
N HIS A 323 -10.96 -8.10 -11.33
CA HIS A 323 -12.31 -7.62 -11.09
C HIS A 323 -12.49 -6.16 -11.53
N THR A 324 -11.62 -5.26 -11.07
CA THR A 324 -11.67 -3.84 -11.40
C THR A 324 -11.45 -3.59 -12.89
N ALA A 325 -10.62 -4.40 -13.57
CA ALA A 325 -10.45 -4.31 -15.02
C ALA A 325 -11.69 -4.73 -15.83
N LEU A 326 -12.62 -5.52 -15.25
CA LEU A 326 -13.91 -5.81 -15.86
C LEU A 326 -14.89 -4.62 -15.73
N LEU A 327 -14.79 -3.87 -14.63
CA LEU A 327 -15.64 -2.71 -14.35
C LEU A 327 -15.16 -1.45 -15.08
N TYR A 328 -13.85 -1.25 -15.18
CA TYR A 328 -13.19 -0.08 -15.75
C TYR A 328 -12.12 -0.48 -16.78
N PRO A 329 -12.52 -0.96 -17.98
CA PRO A 329 -11.60 -1.46 -18.99
C PRO A 329 -10.55 -0.44 -19.44
N GLU A 330 -10.86 0.85 -19.36
CA GLU A 330 -9.96 1.97 -19.67
C GLU A 330 -8.73 2.02 -18.75
N ASN A 331 -8.86 1.55 -17.51
CA ASN A 331 -7.79 1.54 -16.52
C ASN A 331 -6.97 0.25 -16.52
N LYS A 332 -7.31 -0.70 -17.40
CA LYS A 332 -6.70 -2.04 -17.42
C LYS A 332 -5.17 -2.02 -17.50
N ALA A 333 -4.59 -1.07 -18.21
CA ALA A 333 -3.13 -0.98 -18.36
C ALA A 333 -2.42 -0.71 -17.03
N TYR A 334 -3.00 0.13 -16.17
CA TYR A 334 -2.53 0.42 -14.82
C TYR A 334 -2.81 -0.76 -13.88
N LEU A 335 -4.05 -1.28 -13.90
CA LEU A 335 -4.49 -2.36 -13.03
C LEU A 335 -3.72 -3.67 -13.23
N THR A 336 -3.16 -3.89 -14.42
CA THR A 336 -2.45 -5.13 -14.77
C THR A 336 -0.94 -5.06 -14.56
N ILE A 337 -0.37 -3.96 -14.05
CA ILE A 337 1.09 -3.83 -13.81
C ILE A 337 1.61 -5.01 -12.99
N THR A 338 1.07 -5.21 -11.78
CA THR A 338 1.44 -6.34 -10.91
C THR A 338 1.12 -7.69 -11.56
N ALA A 339 0.02 -7.78 -12.31
CA ALA A 339 -0.40 -9.02 -12.97
C ALA A 339 0.55 -9.50 -14.08
N ARG A 340 1.43 -8.63 -14.62
CA ARG A 340 2.41 -9.01 -15.66
C ARG A 340 3.33 -10.15 -15.21
N THR A 341 3.73 -10.14 -13.94
CA THR A 341 4.63 -11.15 -13.37
C THR A 341 4.03 -11.88 -12.18
N GLY A 342 3.07 -11.26 -11.47
CA GLY A 342 2.50 -11.79 -10.24
C GLY A 342 1.86 -13.18 -10.37
N TRP A 343 1.13 -13.46 -11.46
CA TRP A 343 0.57 -14.81 -11.70
C TRP A 343 1.66 -15.88 -11.77
N ARG A 344 2.77 -15.59 -12.48
CA ARG A 344 3.91 -16.51 -12.59
C ARG A 344 4.56 -16.74 -11.24
N HIS A 345 4.71 -15.70 -10.43
CA HIS A 345 5.32 -15.79 -9.10
C HIS A 345 4.46 -16.59 -8.12
N LEU A 346 3.16 -16.30 -8.05
CA LEU A 346 2.23 -17.04 -7.20
C LEU A 346 2.19 -18.53 -7.59
N THR A 347 2.07 -18.84 -8.89
CA THR A 347 2.09 -20.24 -9.35
C THR A 347 3.43 -20.92 -9.04
N ALA A 348 4.57 -20.25 -9.27
CA ALA A 348 5.88 -20.82 -8.96
C ALA A 348 6.07 -21.11 -7.46
N MET A 349 5.58 -20.23 -6.57
CA MET A 349 5.60 -20.49 -5.13
C MET A 349 4.83 -21.76 -4.76
N PHE A 350 3.67 -21.98 -5.37
CA PHE A 350 2.85 -23.17 -5.15
C PHE A 350 3.46 -24.44 -5.74
N GLU A 351 4.06 -24.35 -6.94
CA GLU A 351 4.77 -25.47 -7.58
C GLU A 351 6.01 -25.91 -6.78
N VAL A 352 6.77 -24.95 -6.23
CA VAL A 352 7.95 -25.22 -5.39
C VAL A 352 7.56 -25.73 -4.00
N GLY A 353 6.41 -25.29 -3.49
CA GLY A 353 5.83 -25.72 -2.22
C GLY A 353 6.33 -24.92 -1.01
N GLN A 354 5.47 -24.86 0.02
CA GLN A 354 5.68 -24.06 1.24
C GLN A 354 7.04 -24.33 1.89
N ASP A 355 7.36 -25.59 2.20
CA ASP A 355 8.58 -25.96 2.93
C ASP A 355 9.86 -25.46 2.23
N THR A 356 9.92 -25.57 0.90
CA THR A 356 11.10 -25.17 0.12
C THR A 356 11.22 -23.64 0.05
N VAL A 357 10.11 -22.93 -0.14
CA VAL A 357 10.09 -21.46 -0.16
C VAL A 357 10.46 -20.90 1.21
N GLU A 358 9.84 -21.41 2.27
CA GLU A 358 10.12 -21.00 3.65
C GLU A 358 11.55 -21.29 4.04
N LYS A 359 12.08 -22.48 3.71
CA LYS A 359 13.49 -22.80 3.92
C LYS A 359 14.40 -21.76 3.26
N THR A 360 14.12 -21.41 2.00
CA THR A 360 14.88 -20.39 1.26
C THR A 360 14.87 -19.05 1.97
N TRP A 361 13.69 -18.58 2.38
CA TRP A 361 13.55 -17.29 3.09
C TRP A 361 14.25 -17.31 4.44
N PHE A 362 14.08 -18.38 5.21
CA PHE A 362 14.59 -18.48 6.57
C PHE A 362 16.11 -18.66 6.60
N GLU A 363 16.68 -19.51 5.76
CA GLU A 363 18.15 -19.65 5.66
C GLU A 363 18.80 -18.35 5.17
N THR A 364 18.17 -17.66 4.23
CA THR A 364 18.64 -16.34 3.78
C THR A 364 18.57 -15.31 4.90
N ALA A 365 17.48 -15.27 5.67
CA ALA A 365 17.33 -14.35 6.80
C ALA A 365 18.35 -14.63 7.90
N ASP A 366 18.54 -15.91 8.25
CA ASP A 366 19.51 -16.35 9.26
C ASP A 366 20.96 -16.02 8.85
N ALA A 367 21.26 -15.95 7.55
CA ALA A 367 22.59 -15.56 7.06
C ALA A 367 22.95 -14.08 7.35
N TYR A 368 21.95 -13.22 7.62
CA TYR A 368 22.17 -11.84 8.06
C TYR A 368 22.38 -11.72 9.57
N ALA A 369 22.04 -12.76 10.35
CA ALA A 369 22.20 -12.71 11.78
C ALA A 369 23.68 -12.54 12.14
N PRO A 370 24.03 -11.65 13.08
CA PRO A 370 25.41 -11.52 13.52
C PRO A 370 25.88 -12.88 14.05
N ARG A 371 26.94 -13.43 13.46
CA ARG A 371 27.58 -14.64 13.98
C ARG A 371 27.98 -14.35 15.43
N ALA A 372 27.52 -15.17 16.36
CA ALA A 372 27.97 -15.08 17.75
C ALA A 372 29.51 -15.10 17.75
N PRO A 373 30.18 -14.22 18.54
CA PRO A 373 31.63 -14.32 18.68
C PRO A 373 31.98 -15.72 19.18
N ALA A 374 32.94 -16.35 18.47
CA ALA A 374 33.42 -17.70 18.73
C ALA A 374 34.12 -17.84 20.08
#